data_AF-M4I260-F1
#
_entry.id   AF-M4I260-F1
#
_cell.length_a   1.000
_cell.length_b   1.000
_cell.length_c   1.000
_cell.angle_alpha   90.00
_cell.angle_beta   90.00
_cell.angle_gamma   90.00
#
_symmetry.space_group_name_H-M   'P 1'
#
loop_
_entity.id
_entity.type
_entity.pdbx_description
1 polymer ?
#
loop_
_entity_poly.entity_id
_entity_poly.type
_entity_poly.pdbx_seq_one_letter_code
_entity_poly.pdbx_strand_id
1 'polypeptide(L)'
;EVIPVYSGSASLKDACNEAIRDWSENYEKAHYMIGTAAGPHPYPTIVKEFQKIIGKETKKQILKIEKKLPNSIIACIGGGSNAIGIFTNFIKENQVKLIGIEPAGLGIQTGKHGSPLIHGRTGIYFGMKTPIMQDENGQIKKSWSISAGLDFPAV
;
A
#
# COMPACT_ATOMS: atom_id res chain seq x y z
N GLU A 1 16.10 17.77 2.86
CA GLU A 1 17.37 17.06 2.57
C GLU A 1 17.05 15.68 2.03
N VAL A 2 17.94 15.09 1.23
CA VAL A 2 17.78 13.70 0.74
C VAL A 2 18.85 12.87 1.42
N ILE A 3 18.43 11.86 2.19
CA ILE A 3 19.33 11.00 2.96
C ILE A 3 19.27 9.59 2.35
N PRO A 4 20.32 9.14 1.61
CA PRO A 4 20.33 7.81 1.02
C PRO A 4 20.49 6.71 2.08
N VAL A 5 19.72 5.63 1.95
CA VAL A 5 19.76 4.48 2.86
C VAL A 5 20.42 3.30 2.16
N TYR A 6 21.57 2.86 2.69
CA TYR A 6 22.35 1.74 2.15
C TYR A 6 22.13 0.42 2.93
N SER A 7 21.35 0.45 4.01
CA SER A 7 21.05 -0.73 4.82
C SER A 7 20.12 -1.71 4.08
N GLY A 8 20.23 -2.99 4.43
CA GLY A 8 19.30 -4.03 3.95
C GLY A 8 19.34 -4.27 2.44
N SER A 9 18.23 -3.98 1.77
CA SER A 9 18.06 -4.07 0.31
C SER A 9 18.26 -2.72 -0.40
N ALA A 10 18.53 -1.65 0.35
CA ALA A 10 18.56 -0.27 -0.15
C ALA A 10 17.30 0.09 -0.96
N SER A 11 16.13 -0.34 -0.48
CA SER A 11 14.84 -0.10 -1.13
C SER A 11 13.84 0.60 -0.20
N LEU A 12 12.58 0.74 -0.65
CA LEU A 12 11.51 1.44 0.08
C LEU A 12 11.34 0.95 1.53
N LYS A 13 11.41 -0.38 1.73
CA LYS A 13 11.30 -0.98 3.08
C LYS A 13 12.37 -0.46 4.03
N ASP A 14 13.60 -0.31 3.55
CA ASP A 14 14.73 0.12 4.38
C ASP A 14 14.63 1.63 4.66
N ALA A 15 14.21 2.44 3.68
CA ALA A 15 13.90 3.85 3.88
C ALA A 15 12.77 4.08 4.91
N CYS A 16 11.71 3.25 4.89
CA CYS A 16 10.65 3.29 5.88
C CYS A 16 11.14 2.99 7.30
N ASN A 17 12.06 2.03 7.45
CA ASN A 17 12.63 1.67 8.75
C ASN A 17 13.47 2.82 9.33
N GLU A 18 14.35 3.43 8.52
CA GLU A 18 15.17 4.56 8.96
C GLU A 18 14.30 5.79 9.30
N ALA A 19 13.25 6.06 8.51
CA ALA A 19 12.34 7.18 8.78
C ALA A 19 11.55 7.01 10.09
N ILE A 20 11.10 5.80 10.43
CA ILE A 20 10.47 5.54 11.74
C ILE A 20 11.48 5.67 12.87
N ARG A 21 12.74 5.25 12.67
CA ARG A 21 13.80 5.39 13.67
C ARG A 21 14.08 6.85 13.97
N ASP A 22 14.27 7.68 12.94
CA ASP A 22 14.39 9.14 13.08
C ASP A 22 13.18 9.72 13.83
N TRP A 23 11.96 9.39 13.40
CA TRP A 23 10.77 9.89 14.06
C TRP A 23 10.68 9.50 15.54
N SER A 24 11.14 8.30 15.91
CA SER A 24 11.14 7.87 17.32
C SER A 24 12.03 8.73 18.22
N GLU A 25 13.05 9.38 17.65
CA GLU A 25 13.97 10.28 18.36
C GLU A 25 13.54 11.75 18.28
N ASN A 26 12.79 12.13 17.24
CA ASN A 26 12.51 13.53 16.89
C ASN A 26 11.01 13.93 16.86
N TYR A 27 10.09 13.07 17.31
CA TYR A 27 8.63 13.26 17.18
C TYR A 27 8.07 14.57 17.76
N GLU A 28 8.74 15.20 18.74
CA GLU A 28 8.29 16.50 19.29
C GLU A 28 8.45 17.64 18.29
N LYS A 29 9.38 17.51 17.33
CA LYS A 29 9.74 18.55 16.36
C LYS A 29 9.45 18.16 14.92
N ALA A 30 9.20 16.88 14.66
CA ALA A 30 9.02 16.33 13.33
C ALA A 30 7.71 15.53 13.22
N HIS A 31 6.94 15.81 12.16
CA HIS A 31 5.82 14.97 11.77
C HIS A 31 6.28 13.92 10.76
N TYR A 32 6.11 12.63 11.08
CA TYR A 32 6.35 11.56 10.12
C TYR A 32 5.22 11.51 9.09
N MET A 33 5.51 11.98 7.88
CA MET A 33 4.59 12.00 6.75
C MET A 33 4.66 10.68 5.97
N ILE A 34 3.97 9.65 6.46
CA ILE A 34 3.89 8.36 5.78
C ILE A 34 3.26 8.48 4.38
N GLY A 35 3.83 7.80 3.39
CA GLY A 35 3.44 7.94 1.99
C GLY A 35 2.31 7.02 1.51
N THR A 36 1.77 6.14 2.36
CA THR A 36 0.80 5.12 1.94
C THR A 36 -0.23 4.77 3.01
N ALA A 37 -1.31 4.09 2.62
CA ALA A 37 -2.40 3.67 3.50
C ALA A 37 -2.05 2.40 4.30
N ALA A 38 -0.90 2.43 4.95
CA ALA A 38 -0.37 1.37 5.81
C ALA A 38 0.14 1.99 7.12
N GLY A 39 0.80 1.18 7.94
CA GLY A 39 1.39 1.65 9.19
C GLY A 39 0.41 1.63 10.37
N PRO A 40 0.84 2.12 11.55
CA PRO A 40 0.00 2.16 12.74
C PRO A 40 -1.17 3.12 12.56
N HIS A 41 -2.27 2.87 13.28
CA HIS A 41 -3.30 3.89 13.46
C HIS A 41 -2.67 5.19 14.01
N PRO A 42 -3.04 6.39 13.54
CA PRO A 42 -4.17 6.70 12.65
C PRO A 42 -3.86 6.76 11.15
N TYR A 43 -2.64 6.44 10.73
CA TYR A 43 -2.17 6.70 9.37
C TYR A 43 -3.03 6.08 8.24
N PRO A 44 -3.42 4.80 8.27
CA PRO A 44 -4.28 4.23 7.22
C PRO A 44 -5.61 5.00 7.06
N THR A 45 -6.17 5.50 8.18
CA THR A 45 -7.41 6.28 8.14
C THR A 45 -7.18 7.64 7.53
N ILE A 46 -6.15 8.37 7.97
CA ILE A 46 -5.81 9.70 7.45
C ILE A 46 -5.55 9.64 5.95
N VAL A 47 -4.69 8.71 5.50
CA VAL A 47 -4.32 8.59 4.09
C VAL A 47 -5.53 8.24 3.24
N LYS A 48 -6.39 7.31 3.67
CA LYS A 48 -7.65 7.00 2.99
C LYS A 48 -8.54 8.25 2.88
N GLU A 49 -8.72 9.00 3.97
CA GLU A 49 -9.57 10.19 3.97
C GLU A 49 -9.05 11.30 3.05
N PHE A 50 -7.73 11.44 2.92
CA PHE A 50 -7.13 12.38 1.97
C PHE A 50 -7.16 11.89 0.52
N GLN A 51 -7.10 10.58 0.28
CA GLN A 51 -7.13 9.99 -1.06
C GLN A 51 -8.54 9.75 -1.61
N LYS A 52 -9.60 9.73 -0.77
CA LYS A 52 -10.98 9.44 -1.20
C LYS A 52 -11.52 10.39 -2.28
N ILE A 53 -10.90 11.56 -2.45
CA ILE A 53 -11.26 12.52 -3.50
C ILE A 53 -11.21 11.87 -4.89
N ILE A 54 -10.29 10.93 -5.12
CA ILE A 54 -10.18 10.18 -6.37
C ILE A 54 -11.50 9.47 -6.67
N GLY A 55 -11.99 8.64 -5.75
CA GLY A 55 -13.25 7.91 -5.92
C GLY A 55 -14.46 8.84 -6.06
N LYS A 56 -14.48 9.94 -5.30
CA LYS A 56 -15.55 10.95 -5.36
C LYS A 56 -15.63 11.59 -6.75
N GLU A 57 -14.50 11.99 -7.31
CA GLU A 57 -14.42 12.58 -8.65
C GLU A 57 -14.74 11.57 -9.74
N THR A 58 -14.15 10.37 -9.69
CA THR A 58 -14.43 9.29 -10.63
C THR A 58 -15.92 8.97 -10.71
N LYS A 59 -16.60 8.85 -9.55
CA LYS A 59 -18.04 8.57 -9.51
C LYS A 59 -18.86 9.70 -10.14
N LYS A 60 -18.50 10.97 -9.89
CA LYS A 60 -19.16 12.12 -10.51
C LYS A 60 -18.94 12.14 -12.03
N GLN A 61 -17.72 11.87 -12.48
CA GLN A 61 -17.34 11.88 -13.89
C GLN A 61 -18.03 10.76 -14.67
N ILE A 62 -17.99 9.52 -14.17
CA ILE A 62 -18.56 8.36 -14.87
C ILE A 62 -20.09 8.46 -14.97
N LEU A 63 -20.77 8.93 -13.93
CA LEU A 63 -22.22 9.19 -13.98
C LEU A 63 -22.56 10.34 -14.94
N LYS A 64 -21.68 11.33 -15.11
CA LYS A 64 -21.88 12.42 -16.08
C LYS A 64 -21.76 11.91 -17.52
N ILE A 65 -20.74 11.10 -17.81
CA ILE A 65 -20.37 10.65 -19.15
C ILE A 65 -21.22 9.44 -19.58
N GLU A 66 -21.22 8.38 -18.79
CA GLU A 66 -21.80 7.08 -19.13
C GLU A 66 -23.24 6.89 -18.58
N LYS A 67 -23.71 7.81 -17.73
CA LYS A 67 -25.03 7.77 -17.08
C LYS A 67 -25.29 6.52 -16.23
N LYS A 68 -24.24 5.77 -15.90
CA LYS A 68 -24.29 4.57 -15.06
C LYS A 68 -22.99 4.42 -14.29
N LEU A 69 -23.00 3.56 -13.28
CA LEU A 69 -21.80 3.16 -12.56
C LEU A 69 -20.97 2.19 -13.42
N PRO A 70 -19.64 2.16 -13.24
CA PRO A 70 -18.78 1.25 -13.97
C PRO A 70 -19.01 -0.19 -13.49
N ASN A 71 -18.74 -1.18 -14.34
CA ASN A 71 -18.80 -2.58 -13.93
C ASN A 71 -17.68 -2.94 -12.95
N SER A 72 -16.52 -2.29 -13.09
CA SER A 72 -15.34 -2.52 -12.25
C SER A 72 -14.55 -1.24 -12.02
N ILE A 73 -13.89 -1.13 -10.88
CA ILE A 73 -12.80 -0.20 -10.60
C ILE A 73 -11.53 -1.01 -10.38
N ILE A 74 -10.43 -0.62 -11.01
CA ILE A 74 -9.16 -1.34 -10.97
C ILE A 74 -8.07 -0.38 -10.51
N ALA A 75 -7.23 -0.82 -9.56
CA ALA A 75 -6.10 -0.04 -9.07
C ALA A 75 -4.94 -0.93 -8.64
N CYS A 76 -3.70 -0.45 -8.78
CA CYS A 76 -2.53 -1.17 -8.32
C CYS A 76 -2.34 -1.04 -6.79
N ILE A 77 -1.79 -2.08 -6.18
CA ILE A 77 -1.59 -2.20 -4.75
C ILE A 77 -0.10 -2.41 -4.48
N GLY A 78 0.59 -1.32 -4.16
CA GLY A 78 1.77 -1.32 -3.27
C GLY A 78 1.24 -1.25 -1.84
N GLY A 79 1.55 -0.20 -1.07
CA GLY A 79 0.91 0.00 0.24
C GLY A 79 -0.57 0.48 0.23
N GLY A 80 -1.25 0.46 -0.93
CA GLY A 80 -2.71 0.59 -1.02
C GLY A 80 -3.35 1.99 -1.08
N SER A 81 -2.61 3.11 -0.99
CA SER A 81 -3.20 4.47 -0.89
C SER A 81 -4.06 4.90 -2.08
N ASN A 82 -3.56 4.73 -3.31
CA ASN A 82 -4.30 5.08 -4.52
C ASN A 82 -5.56 4.21 -4.68
N ALA A 83 -5.42 2.90 -4.38
CA ALA A 83 -6.48 1.92 -4.51
C ALA A 83 -7.61 2.20 -3.52
N ILE A 84 -7.29 2.37 -2.23
CA ILE A 84 -8.32 2.69 -1.25
C ILE A 84 -8.97 4.06 -1.53
N GLY A 85 -8.20 5.03 -2.05
CA GLY A 85 -8.71 6.33 -2.47
C GLY A 85 -9.81 6.22 -3.53
N ILE A 86 -9.56 5.48 -4.61
CA ILE A 86 -10.57 5.29 -5.66
C ILE A 86 -11.71 4.37 -5.19
N PHE A 87 -11.41 3.30 -4.45
CA PHE A 87 -12.41 2.33 -4.00
C PHE A 87 -13.40 2.91 -2.98
N THR A 88 -12.99 3.84 -2.12
CA THR A 88 -13.79 4.34 -0.98
C THR A 88 -15.22 4.73 -1.35
N ASN A 89 -15.43 5.40 -2.49
CA ASN A 89 -16.77 5.85 -2.92
C ASN A 89 -17.62 4.78 -3.64
N PHE A 90 -17.06 3.59 -3.85
CA PHE A 90 -17.70 2.45 -4.52
C PHE A 90 -17.85 1.23 -3.59
N ILE A 91 -17.30 1.23 -2.37
CA ILE A 91 -17.42 0.11 -1.41
C ILE A 91 -18.87 -0.30 -1.14
N LYS A 92 -19.80 0.66 -1.13
CA LYS A 92 -21.24 0.39 -0.90
C LYS A 92 -22.03 0.07 -2.18
N GLU A 93 -21.38 0.08 -3.33
CA GLU A 93 -22.00 -0.14 -4.64
C GLU A 93 -21.80 -1.59 -5.07
N ASN A 94 -22.67 -2.50 -4.60
CA ASN A 94 -22.51 -3.96 -4.75
C ASN A 94 -22.37 -4.44 -6.20
N GLN A 95 -22.87 -3.68 -7.17
CA GLN A 95 -22.77 -3.95 -8.61
C GLN A 95 -21.40 -3.61 -9.21
N VAL A 96 -20.54 -2.90 -8.48
CA VAL A 96 -19.22 -2.46 -8.93
C VAL A 96 -18.15 -3.38 -8.34
N LYS A 97 -17.45 -4.12 -9.20
CA LYS A 97 -16.33 -4.97 -8.77
C LYS A 97 -15.10 -4.13 -8.45
N LEU A 98 -14.51 -4.32 -7.28
CA LEU A 98 -13.28 -3.64 -6.87
C LEU A 98 -12.10 -4.61 -7.04
N ILE A 99 -11.17 -4.30 -7.94
CA ILE A 99 -10.08 -5.20 -8.33
C ILE A 99 -8.73 -4.53 -8.00
N GLY A 100 -8.05 -5.08 -6.99
CA GLY A 100 -6.70 -4.70 -6.62
C GLY A 100 -5.65 -5.54 -7.36
N ILE A 101 -4.58 -4.90 -7.85
CA ILE A 101 -3.50 -5.56 -8.60
C ILE A 101 -2.17 -5.42 -7.86
N GLU A 102 -1.68 -6.51 -7.28
CA GLU A 102 -0.33 -6.58 -6.68
C GLU A 102 0.73 -6.96 -7.73
N PRO A 103 2.01 -6.57 -7.56
CA PRO A 103 3.08 -6.92 -8.49
C PRO A 103 3.49 -8.39 -8.39
N ALA A 104 3.36 -9.13 -9.50
CA ALA A 104 3.81 -10.52 -9.61
C ALA A 104 5.34 -10.66 -9.79
N GLY A 105 6.07 -9.56 -9.96
CA GLY A 105 7.51 -9.55 -10.08
C GLY A 105 8.04 -10.40 -11.25
N LEU A 106 9.00 -11.29 -11.00
CA LEU A 106 9.51 -12.26 -11.98
C LEU A 106 8.62 -13.51 -12.10
N GLY A 107 7.44 -13.49 -11.50
CA GLY A 107 6.50 -14.60 -11.39
C GLY A 107 6.35 -15.06 -9.94
N ILE A 108 5.11 -15.28 -9.50
CA ILE A 108 4.77 -15.69 -8.13
C ILE A 108 5.57 -16.93 -7.69
N GLN A 109 5.64 -17.93 -8.57
CA GLN A 109 6.33 -19.20 -8.34
C GLN A 109 7.84 -19.05 -8.08
N THR A 110 8.44 -17.91 -8.46
CA THR A 110 9.87 -17.65 -8.22
C THR A 110 10.15 -17.14 -6.81
N GLY A 111 9.11 -16.76 -6.06
CA GLY A 111 9.23 -16.05 -4.78
C GLY A 111 9.72 -14.60 -4.89
N LYS A 112 10.05 -14.12 -6.10
CA LYS A 112 10.48 -12.74 -6.38
C LYS A 112 9.29 -11.91 -6.85
N HIS A 113 8.42 -11.55 -5.93
CA HIS A 113 7.20 -10.76 -6.15
C HIS A 113 6.88 -9.89 -4.93
N GLY A 114 5.85 -9.05 -5.02
CA GLY A 114 5.35 -8.20 -3.92
C GLY A 114 3.86 -8.38 -3.74
N SER A 115 3.39 -9.61 -3.52
CA SER A 115 1.95 -9.95 -3.50
C SER A 115 1.50 -10.57 -2.17
N PRO A 116 1.67 -9.84 -1.04
CA PRO A 116 1.37 -10.38 0.27
C PRO A 116 -0.12 -10.67 0.53
N LEU A 117 -1.08 -9.99 -0.14
CA LEU A 117 -2.51 -10.22 0.13
C LEU A 117 -2.92 -11.65 -0.26
N ILE A 118 -2.40 -12.17 -1.36
CA ILE A 118 -2.74 -13.51 -1.87
C ILE A 118 -1.69 -14.56 -1.46
N HIS A 119 -0.41 -14.19 -1.45
CA HIS A 119 0.70 -15.14 -1.30
C HIS A 119 1.55 -14.91 -0.04
N GLY A 120 1.11 -14.02 0.85
CA GLY A 120 1.67 -13.82 2.17
C GLY A 120 0.90 -14.56 3.26
N ARG A 121 1.23 -14.25 4.51
CA ARG A 121 0.46 -14.67 5.70
C ARG A 121 0.38 -13.53 6.69
N THR A 122 -0.71 -13.46 7.45
CA THR A 122 -0.92 -12.40 8.46
C THR A 122 0.22 -12.38 9.47
N GLY A 123 0.77 -11.20 9.72
CA GLY A 123 1.79 -10.97 10.73
C GLY A 123 1.71 -9.55 11.30
N ILE A 124 2.70 -9.19 12.10
CA ILE A 124 2.83 -7.83 12.66
C ILE A 124 4.13 -7.24 12.13
N TYR A 125 4.01 -6.16 11.37
CA TYR A 125 5.14 -5.45 10.77
C TYR A 125 4.76 -3.99 10.59
N PHE A 126 5.76 -3.09 10.63
CA PHE A 126 5.55 -1.67 10.35
C PHE A 126 4.41 -1.02 11.16
N GLY A 127 4.23 -1.44 12.41
CA GLY A 127 3.19 -0.90 13.31
C GLY A 127 1.76 -1.38 13.04
N MET A 128 1.55 -2.38 12.17
CA MET A 128 0.23 -2.91 11.82
C MET A 128 0.18 -4.44 11.84
N LYS A 129 -1.02 -5.00 12.04
CA LYS A 129 -1.31 -6.43 11.82
C LYS A 129 -1.94 -6.60 10.45
N THR A 130 -1.22 -7.22 9.52
CA THR A 130 -1.64 -7.28 8.10
C THR A 130 -0.99 -8.46 7.36
N PRO A 131 -1.47 -8.83 6.15
CA PRO A 131 -0.78 -9.80 5.30
C PRO A 131 0.62 -9.33 4.91
N ILE A 132 1.62 -10.19 5.12
CA ILE A 132 3.02 -9.89 4.85
C ILE A 132 3.73 -11.07 4.17
N MET A 133 4.73 -10.76 3.35
CA MET A 133 5.70 -11.72 2.83
C MET A 133 6.66 -12.12 3.95
N GLN A 134 6.56 -13.34 4.47
CA GLN A 134 7.42 -13.82 5.56
C GLN A 134 7.77 -15.32 5.41
N ASP A 135 8.89 -15.74 5.98
CA ASP A 135 9.28 -17.16 6.06
C ASP A 135 8.57 -17.88 7.21
N GLU A 136 8.84 -19.18 7.39
CA GLU A 136 8.22 -20.03 8.41
C GLU A 136 8.48 -19.54 9.84
N ASN A 137 9.66 -18.97 10.08
CA ASN A 137 10.09 -18.42 11.37
C ASN A 137 9.55 -17.00 11.63
N GLY A 138 8.83 -16.42 10.66
CA GLY A 138 8.25 -15.09 10.76
C GLY A 138 9.21 -13.96 10.38
N GLN A 139 10.34 -14.28 9.75
CA GLN A 139 11.24 -13.26 9.22
C GLN A 139 10.64 -12.65 7.96
N ILE A 140 10.70 -11.32 7.87
CA ILE A 140 10.18 -10.57 6.72
C ILE A 140 11.01 -10.89 5.49
N LYS A 141 10.37 -11.43 4.45
CA LYS A 141 11.00 -11.69 3.16
C LYS A 141 11.18 -10.40 2.38
N LYS A 142 12.20 -10.39 1.51
CA LYS A 142 12.36 -9.33 0.52
C LYS A 142 11.28 -9.49 -0.54
N SER A 143 10.54 -8.42 -0.81
CA SER A 143 9.71 -8.31 -2.01
C SER A 143 10.58 -8.08 -3.24
N TRP A 144 9.98 -8.21 -4.43
CA TRP A 144 10.60 -7.78 -5.67
C TRP A 144 9.55 -7.28 -6.66
N SER A 145 9.85 -6.16 -7.30
CA SER A 145 9.09 -5.61 -8.42
C SER A 145 10.02 -4.75 -9.28
N ILE A 146 9.83 -4.74 -10.60
CA ILE A 146 10.50 -3.77 -11.47
C ILE A 146 10.06 -2.33 -11.13
N SER A 147 8.83 -2.18 -10.64
CA SER A 147 8.28 -0.90 -10.18
C SER A 147 8.55 -0.72 -8.69
N ALA A 148 9.44 0.24 -8.36
CA ALA A 148 9.84 0.54 -6.99
C ALA A 148 8.65 0.90 -6.07
N GLY A 149 7.63 1.59 -6.59
CA GLY A 149 6.44 1.97 -5.81
C GLY A 149 5.54 0.80 -5.40
N LEU A 150 5.77 -0.39 -5.98
CA LEU A 150 5.06 -1.62 -5.63
C LEU A 150 5.97 -2.63 -4.90
N ASP A 151 7.27 -2.33 -4.75
CA ASP A 151 8.23 -3.21 -4.08
C ASP A 151 8.14 -3.06 -2.55
N PHE A 152 7.04 -3.55 -1.97
CA PHE A 152 6.78 -3.53 -0.55
C PHE A 152 6.24 -4.89 -0.07
N PRO A 153 6.75 -5.48 1.03
CA PRO A 153 6.40 -6.84 1.44
C PRO A 153 5.10 -6.94 2.26
N ALA A 154 4.32 -5.86 2.38
CA ALA A 154 3.13 -5.79 3.21
C ALA A 154 2.05 -4.94 2.52
N VAL A 155 0.78 -5.17 2.83
CA VAL A 155 -0.35 -4.31 2.40
C VAL A 155 -1.29 -4.15 3.55
#